data_AF-A0A3M6VIE8-F1
#
_entry.id   AF-A0A3M6VIE8-F1
#
_cell.length_a   1.000
_cell.length_b   1.000
_cell.length_c   1.000
_cell.angle_alpha   90.00
_cell.angle_beta   90.00
_cell.angle_gamma   90.00
#
_symmetry.space_group_name_H-M   'P 1'
#
loop_
_entity.id
_entity.type
_entity.pdbx_description
1 polymer ?
#
loop_
_entity_poly.entity_id
_entity_poly.type
_entity_poly.pdbx_seq_one_letter_code
_entity_poly.pdbx_strand_id
1 'polypeptide(L)'
;MRWTLLLLLSFPCAECVLPTGILSLNLLPESQHESQPLTKQFCSPSVAAGWGVALPARVDSHWKTLTQLPEGKRDGCASYKLHDDAETSIDGQMVVVDRGNCSFVAKALRAQAAGAKGLIIRGTKKAVYEAVASRNSTNSSTSTLHNVETGKATAATSLESLDKPVFEYDCRRGQAFVDKLATPVWQTDAEECKGDSRCLSRSCVLTGHKSDAKHQVCCLWDTFVLMGAPNQTVVKTLTIPVVYVTIANGQELQKAMEKYSTSLVARTYRRELPVIDVSSMLLWALGVATALGAAYYSVGPQYLQNDNIAASDHQNLHNEQDAREEENRAMRNEVWELDARHAVGFIALAGVFLTVLYYVKIGNAIPVLFAMSGAASMTHVVAKPGVEKFMPSSASYEVTLPLVGDTVRLSELLGFVPSCAIAIVWFLHRRTYWAFQDIMGICLCFVFLQTVQLPNLKVATVFLTLAFCYDVFFVFLSPLFFGSSIMEDVATGGPAAYTKRDYPGVDYCERYPEYPACVDPEPMPMLLVLPRILEWTGGVSMLGLGDIILPGMLLSFTLRFDYAQV
;
A
#
# COMPACT_ATOMS: atom_id res chain seq x y z
N MET A 1 21.47 -14.29 17.33
CA MET A 1 21.00 -14.61 15.96
C MET A 1 19.60 -15.21 15.87
N ARG A 2 19.02 -15.83 16.92
CA ARG A 2 17.64 -16.36 16.90
C ARG A 2 16.54 -15.30 17.11
N TRP A 3 16.84 -14.22 17.82
CA TRP A 3 15.88 -13.14 18.10
C TRP A 3 15.77 -12.11 16.97
N THR A 4 16.80 -11.99 16.13
CA THR A 4 16.82 -11.06 14.99
C THR A 4 15.95 -11.51 13.82
N LEU A 5 15.71 -12.81 13.65
CA LEU A 5 14.84 -13.34 12.58
C LEU A 5 13.35 -13.17 12.92
N LEU A 6 12.98 -13.28 14.20
CA LEU A 6 11.59 -13.08 14.67
C LEU A 6 11.17 -11.60 14.65
N LEU A 7 12.11 -10.68 14.88
CA LEU A 7 11.87 -9.23 14.78
C LEU A 7 11.59 -8.76 13.34
N LEU A 8 12.09 -9.48 12.32
CA LEU A 8 11.82 -9.18 10.91
C LEU A 8 10.41 -9.63 10.47
N LEU A 9 9.83 -10.62 11.14
CA LEU A 9 8.50 -11.17 10.84
C LEU A 9 7.34 -10.35 11.41
N SER A 10 7.62 -9.32 12.21
CA SER A 10 6.62 -8.59 12.99
C SER A 10 6.68 -7.09 12.78
N PHE A 11 7.22 -6.59 11.66
CA PHE A 11 7.07 -5.15 11.37
C PHE A 11 5.62 -4.89 10.93
N PRO A 12 4.79 -4.23 11.75
CA PRO A 12 3.50 -3.77 11.27
C PRO A 12 3.73 -2.78 10.13
N CYS A 13 2.94 -2.90 9.07
CA CYS A 13 2.83 -1.84 8.08
C CYS A 13 2.37 -0.57 8.80
N ALA A 14 3.25 0.43 8.90
CA ALA A 14 2.86 1.76 9.29
C ALA A 14 2.17 2.42 8.09
N GLU A 15 0.87 2.20 7.95
CA GLU A 15 0.03 2.91 6.99
C GLU A 15 -0.28 4.30 7.54
N CYS A 16 0.68 5.23 7.42
CA CYS A 16 0.39 6.64 7.57
C CYS A 16 0.76 7.34 6.27
N VAL A 17 -0.25 7.80 5.53
CA VAL A 17 -0.04 8.64 4.34
C VAL A 17 0.51 9.97 4.82
N LEU A 18 1.84 10.10 4.80
CA LEU A 18 2.48 11.33 5.23
C LEU A 18 2.21 12.45 4.19
N PRO A 19 1.94 13.68 4.64
CA PRO A 19 1.81 14.86 3.79
C PRO A 19 3.04 15.06 2.89
N THR A 20 2.79 15.48 1.65
CA THR A 20 3.81 15.55 0.59
C THR A 20 4.61 16.86 0.59
N GLY A 21 4.17 17.88 1.34
CA GLY A 21 4.79 19.20 1.44
C GLY A 21 5.40 19.48 2.81
N ILE A 22 6.42 20.34 2.82
CA ILE A 22 7.04 20.88 4.03
C ILE A 22 6.94 22.40 4.01
N LEU A 23 6.48 22.98 5.12
CA LEU A 23 6.54 24.40 5.45
C LEU A 23 7.69 24.62 6.42
N SER A 24 8.68 25.41 6.02
CA SER A 24 9.82 25.78 6.86
C SER A 24 9.73 27.25 7.23
N LEU A 25 9.91 27.56 8.51
CA LEU A 25 9.94 28.92 9.05
C LEU A 25 11.36 29.30 9.48
N ASN A 26 11.76 30.55 9.29
CA ASN A 26 13.03 31.08 9.77
C ASN A 26 12.94 32.57 10.12
N LEU A 27 13.95 33.09 10.81
CA LEU A 27 14.07 34.51 11.18
C LEU A 27 15.19 35.19 10.39
N LEU A 28 15.00 36.48 10.09
CA LEU A 28 16.00 37.33 9.46
C LEU A 28 16.49 38.45 10.39
N PRO A 29 17.76 38.90 10.25
CA PRO A 29 18.81 38.31 9.41
C PRO A 29 19.38 37.01 10.01
N GLU A 30 19.82 36.10 9.15
CA GLU A 30 20.37 34.79 9.52
C GLU A 30 21.62 34.98 10.41
N SER A 31 21.60 34.53 11.67
CA SER A 31 22.81 34.54 12.49
C SER A 31 23.78 33.50 11.93
N GLN A 32 25.06 33.87 11.76
CA GLN A 32 26.08 33.03 11.09
C GLN A 32 26.32 31.65 11.73
N HIS A 33 25.69 31.33 12.86
CA HIS A 33 25.88 30.09 13.61
C HIS A 33 24.69 29.14 13.64
N GLU A 34 23.54 29.47 13.03
CA GLU A 34 22.33 28.65 13.18
C GLU A 34 21.63 28.40 11.84
N SER A 35 22.19 27.49 11.04
CA SER A 35 21.64 27.06 9.75
C SER A 35 20.42 26.13 9.85
N GLN A 36 19.74 26.09 11.01
CA GLN A 36 18.55 25.27 11.22
C GLN A 36 17.31 26.16 11.23
N PRO A 37 16.26 25.82 10.45
CA PRO A 37 15.03 26.60 10.47
C PRO A 37 14.38 26.53 11.85
N LEU A 38 13.89 27.69 12.32
CA LEU A 38 13.17 27.86 13.58
C LEU A 38 12.14 26.76 13.82
N THR A 39 11.42 26.36 12.77
CA THR A 39 10.44 25.27 12.82
C THR A 39 10.24 24.68 11.43
N LYS A 40 10.07 23.36 11.35
CA LYS A 40 9.58 22.65 10.14
C LYS A 40 8.27 21.97 10.48
N GLN A 41 7.25 22.25 9.68
CA GLN A 41 5.94 21.62 9.80
C GLN A 41 5.57 20.96 8.48
N PHE A 42 4.82 19.88 8.56
CA PHE A 42 4.25 19.27 7.38
C PHE A 42 3.02 20.06 6.89
N CYS A 43 2.82 20.08 5.57
CA CYS A 43 1.68 20.71 4.93
C CYS A 43 1.16 19.89 3.74
N SER A 44 -0.14 20.00 3.47
CA SER A 44 -0.78 19.34 2.33
C SER A 44 -0.89 20.33 1.16
N PRO A 45 -0.22 20.11 0.02
CA PRO A 45 -0.34 20.99 -1.14
C PRO A 45 -1.64 20.76 -1.91
N SER A 46 -2.16 21.79 -2.58
CA SER A 46 -3.37 21.69 -3.41
C SER A 46 -3.22 20.70 -4.57
N VAL A 47 -1.99 20.47 -5.04
CA VAL A 47 -1.71 19.50 -6.10
C VAL A 47 -2.05 18.08 -5.68
N ALA A 48 -2.03 17.76 -4.38
CA ALA A 48 -2.52 16.48 -3.89
C ALA A 48 -4.02 16.26 -4.19
N ALA A 49 -4.79 17.35 -4.33
CA ALA A 49 -6.19 17.33 -4.74
C ALA A 49 -6.38 17.49 -6.28
N GLY A 50 -5.29 17.37 -7.05
CA GLY A 50 -5.30 17.43 -8.51
C GLY A 50 -5.29 18.84 -9.10
N TRP A 51 -4.90 19.87 -8.33
CA TRP A 51 -5.01 21.25 -8.82
C TRP A 51 -4.01 22.25 -8.22
N GLY A 52 -3.77 23.35 -8.93
CA GLY A 52 -2.79 24.38 -8.55
C GLY A 52 -1.37 24.02 -8.96
N VAL A 53 -0.39 24.77 -8.44
CA VAL A 53 1.02 24.63 -8.82
C VAL A 53 1.76 23.70 -7.87
N ALA A 54 2.59 22.81 -8.41
CA ALA A 54 3.42 21.90 -7.63
C ALA A 54 4.41 22.67 -6.75
N LEU A 55 4.67 22.16 -5.56
CA LEU A 55 5.70 22.75 -4.71
C LEU A 55 7.09 22.56 -5.35
N PRO A 56 7.95 23.59 -5.29
CA PRO A 56 9.31 23.50 -5.83
C PRO A 56 10.13 22.45 -5.06
N ALA A 57 11.22 21.99 -5.68
CA ALA A 57 12.24 21.25 -4.95
C ALA A 57 12.86 22.13 -3.86
N ARG A 58 13.47 21.51 -2.84
CA ARG A 58 14.05 22.24 -1.72
C ARG A 58 15.10 23.27 -2.16
N VAL A 59 15.92 22.92 -3.15
CA VAL A 59 16.98 23.78 -3.70
C VAL A 59 16.39 25.00 -4.44
N ASP A 60 15.26 24.83 -5.11
CA ASP A 60 14.58 25.88 -5.88
C ASP A 60 13.59 26.71 -5.02
N SER A 61 13.53 26.43 -3.71
CA SER A 61 12.58 27.06 -2.81
C SER A 61 13.14 28.32 -2.15
N HIS A 62 12.51 29.45 -2.45
CA HIS A 62 12.86 30.78 -1.94
C HIS A 62 12.10 31.15 -0.66
N TRP A 63 12.79 31.81 0.27
CA TRP A 63 12.20 32.42 1.48
C TRP A 63 11.30 33.59 1.12
N LYS A 64 10.13 33.67 1.76
CA LYS A 64 9.11 34.69 1.51
C LYS A 64 8.60 35.29 2.79
N THR A 65 8.25 36.57 2.76
CA THR A 65 7.65 37.25 3.91
C THR A 65 6.22 36.76 4.13
N LEU A 66 5.84 36.49 5.38
CA LEU A 66 4.49 36.06 5.73
C LEU A 66 3.59 37.27 6.00
N THR A 67 2.43 37.32 5.37
CA THR A 67 1.43 38.37 5.57
C THR A 67 0.11 37.77 6.03
N GLN A 68 -0.41 38.21 7.17
CA GLN A 68 -1.72 37.83 7.67
C GLN A 68 -2.74 38.94 7.46
N LEU A 69 -3.96 38.55 7.07
CA LEU A 69 -5.06 39.49 6.93
C LEU A 69 -5.61 39.96 8.28
N PRO A 70 -6.21 41.16 8.37
CA PRO A 70 -6.85 41.65 9.59
C PRO A 70 -7.93 40.70 10.11
N GLU A 71 -8.16 40.67 11.43
CA GLU A 71 -9.06 39.70 12.10
C GLU A 71 -10.45 39.54 11.44
N GLY A 72 -11.09 40.64 11.03
CA GLY A 72 -12.40 40.61 10.38
C GLY A 72 -12.40 40.04 8.94
N LYS A 73 -11.23 39.84 8.33
CA LYS A 73 -11.06 39.32 6.96
C LYS A 73 -10.06 38.15 6.90
N ARG A 74 -9.75 37.50 8.03
CA ARG A 74 -8.77 36.40 8.11
C ARG A 74 -9.14 35.20 7.26
N ASP A 75 -10.42 35.03 6.92
CA ASP A 75 -10.85 33.97 6.00
C ASP A 75 -10.39 34.20 4.55
N GLY A 76 -9.94 35.40 4.18
CA GLY A 76 -9.51 35.71 2.81
C GLY A 76 -10.61 35.52 1.76
N CYS A 77 -11.89 35.55 2.15
CA CYS A 77 -13.02 35.38 1.24
C CYS A 77 -13.36 36.69 0.52
N ALA A 78 -13.21 37.82 1.19
CA ALA A 78 -13.32 39.15 0.59
C ALA A 78 -12.07 39.51 -0.23
N SER A 79 -12.21 40.37 -1.22
CA SER A 79 -11.04 40.92 -1.94
C SER A 79 -10.19 41.79 -1.01
N TYR A 80 -8.87 41.67 -1.15
CA TYR A 80 -7.87 42.45 -0.42
C TYR A 80 -6.70 42.81 -1.34
N LYS A 81 -5.90 43.77 -0.93
CA LYS A 81 -4.62 44.13 -1.56
C LYS A 81 -3.50 43.92 -0.55
N LEU A 82 -2.35 43.47 -1.02
CA LEU A 82 -1.14 43.44 -0.20
C LEU A 82 -0.51 44.83 -0.23
N HIS A 83 0.06 45.23 0.90
CA HIS A 83 0.89 46.44 0.94
C HIS A 83 2.26 46.08 0.35
N ASP A 84 2.63 46.75 -0.74
CA ASP A 84 3.94 46.62 -1.37
C ASP A 84 4.99 47.37 -0.55
N ASP A 85 5.40 46.78 0.58
CA ASP A 85 6.60 47.26 1.29
C ASP A 85 7.82 46.62 0.61
N ALA A 86 8.18 47.16 -0.56
CA ALA A 86 9.29 46.67 -1.39
C ALA A 86 10.66 46.67 -0.66
N GLU A 87 10.79 47.40 0.45
CA GLU A 87 12.00 47.42 1.28
C GLU A 87 12.09 46.27 2.30
N THR A 88 11.00 45.55 2.59
CA THR A 88 10.95 44.50 3.62
C THR A 88 10.50 43.13 3.12
N SER A 89 9.94 43.03 1.91
CA SER A 89 9.51 41.74 1.35
C SER A 89 10.66 40.99 0.67
N ILE A 90 11.01 39.79 1.16
CA ILE A 90 12.02 38.93 0.53
C ILE A 90 11.33 38.00 -0.48
N ASP A 91 11.73 38.04 -1.76
CA ASP A 91 11.18 37.22 -2.87
C ASP A 91 9.64 37.15 -2.95
N GLY A 92 8.97 38.20 -2.45
CA GLY A 92 7.50 38.37 -2.42
C GLY A 92 6.82 37.92 -1.12
N GLN A 93 5.49 37.98 -1.11
CA GLN A 93 4.67 37.72 0.08
C GLN A 93 3.88 36.41 -0.03
N MET A 94 3.87 35.64 1.06
CA MET A 94 2.99 34.49 1.27
C MET A 94 1.85 34.88 2.20
N VAL A 95 0.62 34.73 1.72
CA VAL A 95 -0.57 35.12 2.50
C VAL A 95 -1.01 33.95 3.37
N VAL A 96 -1.29 34.24 4.65
CA VAL A 96 -1.85 33.26 5.59
C VAL A 96 -3.32 33.60 5.83
N VAL A 97 -4.20 32.63 5.53
CA VAL A 97 -5.66 32.76 5.72
C VAL A 97 -6.21 31.61 6.53
N ASP A 98 -7.28 31.86 7.26
CA ASP A 98 -8.02 30.82 7.97
C ASP A 98 -8.94 30.07 7.02
N ARG A 99 -9.09 28.76 7.26
CA ARG A 99 -10.22 27.99 6.72
C ARG A 99 -11.50 28.71 7.18
N GLY A 100 -12.45 28.85 6.25
CA GLY A 100 -13.66 29.64 6.48
C GLY A 100 -14.71 29.34 5.43
N ASN A 101 -15.68 30.23 5.30
CA ASN A 101 -16.95 29.96 4.62
C ASN A 101 -16.93 30.05 3.08
N CYS A 102 -15.74 30.08 2.47
CA CYS A 102 -15.57 30.08 1.01
C CYS A 102 -14.60 28.98 0.58
N SER A 103 -14.67 28.58 -0.69
CA SER A 103 -13.86 27.49 -1.23
C SER A 103 -12.36 27.80 -1.20
N PHE A 104 -11.53 26.74 -1.12
CA PHE A 104 -10.08 26.86 -1.19
C PHE A 104 -9.62 27.56 -2.48
N VAL A 105 -10.28 27.25 -3.60
CA VAL A 105 -10.02 27.88 -4.90
C VAL A 105 -10.32 29.38 -4.87
N ALA A 106 -11.43 29.81 -4.24
CA ALA A 106 -11.75 31.24 -4.13
C ALA A 106 -10.66 32.00 -3.36
N LYS A 107 -10.20 31.45 -2.23
CA LYS A 107 -9.09 32.03 -1.44
C LYS A 107 -7.81 32.16 -2.28
N ALA A 108 -7.48 31.12 -3.05
CA ALA A 108 -6.31 31.11 -3.93
C ALA A 108 -6.39 32.19 -5.01
N LEU A 109 -7.56 32.38 -5.64
CA LEU A 109 -7.76 33.43 -6.65
C LEU A 109 -7.62 34.83 -6.05
N ARG A 110 -8.16 35.06 -4.84
CA ARG A 110 -8.03 36.35 -4.16
C ARG A 110 -6.58 36.63 -3.77
N ALA A 111 -5.86 35.65 -3.26
CA ALA A 111 -4.44 35.77 -2.93
C ALA A 111 -3.61 36.10 -4.17
N GLN A 112 -3.85 35.40 -5.28
CA GLN A 112 -3.16 35.66 -6.55
C GLN A 112 -3.49 37.06 -7.09
N ALA A 113 -4.77 37.46 -7.07
CA ALA A 113 -5.20 38.79 -7.50
C ALA A 113 -4.61 39.91 -6.63
N ALA A 114 -4.28 39.62 -5.37
CA ALA A 114 -3.63 40.54 -4.46
C ALA A 114 -2.09 40.62 -4.65
N GLY A 115 -1.52 39.82 -5.57
CA GLY A 115 -0.08 39.81 -5.85
C GLY A 115 0.73 38.80 -5.02
N ALA A 116 0.09 37.90 -4.27
CA ALA A 116 0.79 36.90 -3.46
C ALA A 116 1.62 35.94 -4.32
N LYS A 117 2.74 35.46 -3.78
CA LYS A 117 3.57 34.40 -4.38
C LYS A 117 3.29 33.01 -3.81
N GLY A 118 2.36 32.91 -2.88
CA GLY A 118 1.90 31.66 -2.28
C GLY A 118 0.78 31.90 -1.27
N LEU A 119 0.01 30.85 -0.98
CA LEU A 119 -1.09 30.89 -0.03
C LEU A 119 -0.96 29.74 0.99
N ILE A 120 -1.04 30.08 2.27
CA ILE A 120 -1.12 29.12 3.37
C ILE A 120 -2.53 29.20 3.95
N ILE A 121 -3.25 28.08 3.90
CA ILE A 121 -4.59 27.94 4.47
C ILE A 121 -4.44 27.19 5.78
N ARG A 122 -4.83 27.82 6.87
CA ARG A 122 -4.76 27.22 8.20
C ARG A 122 -6.09 26.61 8.62
N GLY A 123 -6.06 25.38 9.11
CA GLY A 123 -7.18 24.81 9.87
C GLY A 123 -7.44 25.57 11.18
N THR A 124 -8.69 25.88 11.49
CA THR A 124 -9.07 26.48 12.78
C THR A 124 -10.24 25.73 13.40
N LYS A 125 -10.33 25.71 14.74
CA LYS A 125 -11.50 25.15 15.44
C LYS A 125 -12.80 25.81 15.00
N LYS A 126 -12.76 27.13 14.75
CA LYS A 126 -13.90 27.91 14.25
C LYS A 126 -14.44 27.31 12.95
N ALA A 127 -13.57 27.07 11.97
CA ALA A 127 -13.97 26.51 10.68
C ALA A 127 -14.60 25.12 10.81
N VAL A 128 -14.08 24.30 11.74
CA VAL A 128 -14.63 22.96 11.99
C VAL A 128 -15.99 23.06 12.66
N TYR A 129 -16.13 23.90 13.68
CA TYR A 129 -17.42 24.14 14.34
C TYR A 129 -18.49 24.66 13.36
N GLU A 130 -18.14 25.61 12.50
CA GLU A 130 -19.05 26.13 11.47
C GLU A 130 -19.48 25.03 10.48
N ALA A 131 -18.56 24.15 10.09
CA ALA A 131 -18.88 22.99 9.26
C ALA A 131 -19.88 22.04 9.96
N VAL A 132 -19.63 21.70 11.23
CA VAL A 132 -20.55 20.88 12.04
C VAL A 132 -21.92 21.52 12.19
N ALA A 133 -21.96 22.82 12.52
CA ALA A 133 -23.20 23.57 12.69
C ALA A 133 -24.03 23.60 11.41
N SER A 134 -23.40 23.85 10.25
CA SER A 134 -24.08 23.86 8.96
C SER A 134 -24.73 22.52 8.62
N ARG A 135 -24.06 21.41 8.95
CA ARG A 135 -24.56 20.04 8.72
C ARG A 135 -25.82 19.75 9.53
N ASN A 136 -25.84 20.16 10.80
CA ASN A 136 -26.99 20.03 11.67
C ASN A 136 -28.19 20.87 11.20
N SER A 137 -27.95 22.09 10.70
CA SER A 137 -29.00 22.91 10.09
C SER A 137 -29.61 22.27 8.84
N THR A 138 -28.78 21.58 8.04
CA THR A 138 -29.22 20.89 6.82
C THR A 138 -30.05 19.65 7.16
N ASN A 139 -29.61 18.85 8.14
CA ASN A 139 -30.35 17.67 8.60
C ASN A 139 -31.70 18.05 9.26
N SER A 140 -31.77 19.20 9.93
CA SER A 140 -33.01 19.73 10.51
C SER A 140 -34.03 20.22 9.45
N SER A 141 -33.56 20.55 8.25
CA SER A 141 -34.42 20.97 7.12
C SER A 141 -34.85 19.82 6.19
N THR A 142 -34.25 18.63 6.29
CA THR A 142 -34.66 17.41 5.57
C THR A 142 -35.69 16.54 6.29
N SER A 143 -36.23 16.95 7.44
CA SER A 143 -37.35 16.27 8.10
C SER A 143 -38.70 16.48 7.40
N THR A 144 -38.76 17.23 6.28
CA THR A 144 -40.00 17.51 5.54
C THR A 144 -39.85 17.58 4.01
N LEU A 145 -39.02 16.75 3.37
CA LEU A 145 -39.27 16.30 1.98
C LEU A 145 -38.20 15.29 1.54
N HIS A 146 -38.57 14.01 1.45
CA HIS A 146 -38.31 13.15 0.28
C HIS A 146 -38.91 11.76 0.55
N ASN A 147 -40.19 11.65 0.21
CA ASN A 147 -40.77 10.42 -0.31
C ASN A 147 -40.94 10.60 -1.83
N VAL A 148 -40.84 9.48 -2.54
CA VAL A 148 -41.21 9.23 -3.96
C VAL A 148 -40.16 9.57 -5.02
N GLU A 149 -39.37 8.58 -5.45
CA GLU A 149 -39.52 7.81 -6.71
C GLU A 149 -38.45 6.68 -6.73
N THR A 150 -38.83 5.44 -6.36
CA THR A 150 -39.08 4.28 -7.25
C THR A 150 -37.82 3.74 -7.98
N GLY A 151 -37.35 2.49 -7.82
CA GLY A 151 -37.80 1.35 -7.03
C GLY A 151 -36.89 0.13 -7.30
N LYS A 152 -36.41 -0.52 -6.24
CA LYS A 152 -36.35 -1.97 -6.05
C LYS A 152 -35.84 -2.26 -4.64
N ALA A 153 -36.77 -2.30 -3.70
CA ALA A 153 -36.56 -2.87 -2.39
C ALA A 153 -36.70 -4.39 -2.49
N THR A 154 -35.67 -5.13 -2.07
CA THR A 154 -35.84 -6.45 -1.48
C THR A 154 -35.50 -6.32 -0.01
N ALA A 155 -36.50 -6.54 0.82
CA ALA A 155 -36.42 -6.52 2.27
C ALA A 155 -35.43 -7.58 2.77
N ALA A 156 -34.48 -7.17 3.61
CA ALA A 156 -33.83 -8.06 4.55
C ALA A 156 -33.36 -7.24 5.76
N THR A 157 -34.00 -7.52 6.89
CA THR A 157 -33.47 -7.53 8.26
C THR A 157 -32.77 -6.28 8.79
N SER A 158 -33.40 -5.69 9.81
CA SER A 158 -32.81 -4.87 10.85
C SER A 158 -31.51 -5.49 11.40
N LEU A 159 -30.38 -4.97 10.95
CA LEU A 159 -29.07 -5.13 11.57
C LEU A 159 -28.30 -3.84 11.25
N GLU A 160 -28.00 -3.08 12.30
CA GLU A 160 -27.11 -1.91 12.38
C GLU A 160 -26.67 -1.30 11.03
N SER A 161 -27.36 -0.23 10.60
CA SER A 161 -26.72 0.73 9.70
C SER A 161 -25.48 1.25 10.42
N LEU A 162 -24.29 0.82 10.01
CA LEU A 162 -23.05 1.48 10.43
C LEU A 162 -23.17 2.96 10.04
N ASP A 163 -23.53 3.82 10.99
CA ASP A 163 -23.53 5.26 10.81
C ASP A 163 -22.15 5.67 10.34
N LYS A 164 -22.07 6.24 9.13
CA LYS A 164 -20.83 6.77 8.58
C LYS A 164 -20.26 7.79 9.57
N PRO A 165 -19.08 7.55 10.19
CA PRO A 165 -18.55 8.47 11.17
C PRO A 165 -18.36 9.87 10.59
N VAL A 166 -18.59 10.86 11.43
CA VAL A 166 -18.54 12.27 11.04
C VAL A 166 -17.11 12.65 10.67
N PHE A 167 -16.95 13.40 9.58
CA PHE A 167 -15.63 13.75 9.07
C PHE A 167 -14.87 14.66 10.05
N GLU A 168 -15.57 15.59 10.69
CA GLU A 168 -14.99 16.66 11.52
C GLU A 168 -14.47 16.20 12.90
N TYR A 169 -15.09 15.19 13.51
CA TYR A 169 -14.78 14.73 14.87
C TYR A 169 -15.07 13.23 15.06
N ASP A 170 -14.48 12.62 16.09
CA ASP A 170 -14.73 11.22 16.46
C ASP A 170 -14.96 11.06 17.97
N CYS A 171 -16.19 10.74 18.35
CA CYS A 171 -16.56 10.51 19.75
C CYS A 171 -15.99 9.20 20.32
N ARG A 172 -15.64 8.21 19.48
CA ARG A 172 -15.07 6.92 19.93
C ARG A 172 -13.65 7.09 20.49
N ARG A 173 -12.97 8.18 20.09
CA ARG A 173 -11.62 8.54 20.52
C ARG A 173 -11.59 9.50 21.72
N GLY A 174 -12.74 9.97 22.16
CA GLY A 174 -12.86 10.89 23.29
C GLY A 174 -14.19 11.63 23.21
N GLN A 175 -14.94 11.61 24.31
CA GLN A 175 -16.21 12.30 24.43
C GLN A 175 -16.37 12.87 25.84
N ALA A 176 -17.06 14.00 25.94
CA ALA A 176 -17.46 14.59 27.21
C ALA A 176 -18.74 15.41 27.04
N PHE A 177 -19.34 15.80 28.16
CA PHE A 177 -20.56 16.59 28.19
C PHE A 177 -20.34 17.84 29.04
N VAL A 178 -20.53 19.02 28.44
CA VAL A 178 -20.27 20.32 29.08
C VAL A 178 -21.57 21.05 29.39
N ASP A 179 -21.63 21.60 30.61
CA ASP A 179 -22.77 22.38 31.09
C ASP A 179 -22.67 23.85 30.63
N LYS A 180 -21.46 24.41 30.56
CA LYS A 180 -21.18 25.81 30.17
C LYS A 180 -20.40 25.86 28.86
N LEU A 181 -20.90 26.64 27.91
CA LEU A 181 -20.23 26.91 26.65
C LEU A 181 -19.18 28.03 26.81
N ALA A 182 -18.05 27.91 26.13
CA ALA A 182 -17.04 28.96 26.09
C ALA A 182 -17.55 30.16 25.27
N THR A 183 -16.91 31.33 25.46
CA THR A 183 -17.12 32.50 24.62
C THR A 183 -15.79 32.89 23.96
N PRO A 184 -15.66 32.79 22.63
CA PRO A 184 -16.66 32.32 21.66
C PRO A 184 -16.93 30.80 21.69
N VAL A 185 -18.11 30.39 21.23
CA VAL A 185 -18.66 29.03 21.38
C VAL A 185 -17.77 27.93 20.80
N TRP A 186 -17.08 28.19 19.69
CA TRP A 186 -16.17 27.24 19.05
C TRP A 186 -14.88 26.94 19.85
N GLN A 187 -14.63 27.66 20.94
CA GLN A 187 -13.54 27.37 21.88
C GLN A 187 -13.95 26.41 23.00
N THR A 188 -15.21 25.96 23.01
CA THR A 188 -15.69 25.02 24.02
C THR A 188 -14.92 23.71 23.93
N ASP A 189 -14.35 23.29 25.06
CA ASP A 189 -13.52 22.09 25.20
C ASP A 189 -13.83 21.43 26.56
N ALA A 190 -13.34 20.21 26.77
CA ALA A 190 -13.52 19.48 28.02
C ALA A 190 -12.27 18.69 28.38
N GLU A 191 -11.82 18.79 29.64
CA GLU A 191 -10.61 18.10 30.10
C GLU A 191 -10.77 16.58 30.08
N GLU A 192 -12.00 16.05 30.25
CA GLU A 192 -12.23 14.60 30.12
C GLU A 192 -12.02 14.11 28.68
N CYS A 193 -12.42 14.92 27.70
CA CYS A 193 -12.29 14.58 26.29
C CYS A 193 -10.85 14.77 25.79
N LYS A 194 -10.20 15.88 26.19
CA LYS A 194 -8.82 16.20 25.86
C LYS A 194 -7.80 15.31 26.57
N GLY A 195 -8.12 14.87 27.78
CA GLY A 195 -7.30 13.98 28.60
C GLY A 195 -7.33 12.51 28.17
N ASP A 196 -8.27 12.12 27.31
CA ASP A 196 -8.33 10.76 26.76
C ASP A 196 -7.10 10.48 25.88
N SER A 197 -6.38 9.39 26.16
CA SER A 197 -5.17 9.00 25.42
C SER A 197 -5.46 8.68 23.94
N ARG A 198 -6.71 8.35 23.60
CA ARG A 198 -7.15 8.10 22.22
C ARG A 198 -7.36 9.39 21.44
N CYS A 199 -7.50 10.54 22.11
CA CYS A 199 -7.69 11.83 21.47
C CYS A 199 -6.35 12.48 21.10
N LEU A 200 -5.81 12.10 19.94
CA LEU A 200 -4.50 12.55 19.46
C LEU A 200 -4.37 14.07 19.30
N SER A 201 -5.47 14.76 18.96
CA SER A 201 -5.48 16.22 18.81
C SER A 201 -5.47 16.97 20.13
N ARG A 202 -5.76 16.31 21.27
CA ARG A 202 -5.90 16.91 22.61
C ARG A 202 -6.79 18.15 22.60
N SER A 203 -7.85 18.09 21.82
CA SER A 203 -8.74 19.20 21.57
C SER A 203 -10.09 18.67 21.14
N CYS A 204 -11.17 19.20 21.71
CA CYS A 204 -12.51 18.77 21.38
C CYS A 204 -13.32 19.88 20.70
N VAL A 205 -14.41 19.46 20.05
CA VAL A 205 -15.36 20.34 19.35
C VAL A 205 -16.79 19.93 19.68
N LEU A 206 -17.70 20.91 19.72
CA LEU A 206 -19.13 20.69 19.94
C LEU A 206 -19.75 19.96 18.75
N THR A 207 -20.53 18.91 19.03
CA THR A 207 -21.23 18.12 18.01
C THR A 207 -22.60 18.70 17.66
N GLY A 208 -23.18 19.51 18.56
CA GLY A 208 -24.55 20.00 18.49
C GLY A 208 -25.59 19.05 19.10
N HIS A 209 -25.19 17.82 19.47
CA HIS A 209 -26.03 16.90 20.22
C HIS A 209 -26.09 17.32 21.70
N LYS A 210 -27.25 17.12 22.33
CA LYS A 210 -27.45 17.37 23.76
C LYS A 210 -27.97 16.11 24.46
N SER A 211 -27.44 15.81 25.63
CA SER A 211 -27.94 14.76 26.53
C SER A 211 -28.16 15.40 27.90
N ASP A 212 -29.35 15.26 28.48
CA ASP A 212 -29.70 15.79 29.80
C ASP A 212 -29.33 17.27 30.00
N ALA A 213 -29.69 18.10 29.00
CA ALA A 213 -29.35 19.53 28.91
C ALA A 213 -27.85 19.88 28.81
N LYS A 214 -26.95 18.89 28.83
CA LYS A 214 -25.52 19.06 28.59
C LYS A 214 -25.19 19.00 27.11
N HIS A 215 -24.20 19.78 26.68
CA HIS A 215 -23.75 19.79 25.29
C HIS A 215 -22.65 18.75 25.10
N GLN A 216 -22.78 17.90 24.09
CA GLN A 216 -21.75 16.91 23.79
C GLN A 216 -20.57 17.56 23.05
N VAL A 217 -19.37 17.25 23.51
CA VAL A 217 -18.12 17.51 22.80
C VAL A 217 -17.42 16.19 22.48
N CYS A 218 -16.79 16.14 21.32
CA CYS A 218 -16.05 14.96 20.88
C CYS A 218 -14.66 15.34 20.38
N CYS A 219 -13.76 14.36 20.38
CA CYS A 219 -12.38 14.56 19.95
C CYS A 219 -12.33 15.06 18.50
N LEU A 220 -11.63 16.17 18.29
CA LEU A 220 -11.49 16.81 16.99
C LEU A 220 -10.47 16.05 16.13
N TRP A 221 -10.75 15.88 14.85
CA TRP A 221 -9.72 15.45 13.91
C TRP A 221 -8.76 16.60 13.57
N ASP A 222 -7.48 16.43 13.93
CA ASP A 222 -6.42 17.35 13.56
C ASP A 222 -5.49 16.76 12.49
N THR A 223 -6.08 16.36 11.37
CA THR A 223 -5.38 15.77 10.22
C THR A 223 -5.42 16.70 9.01
N PHE A 224 -4.65 16.35 7.98
CA PHE A 224 -4.70 17.08 6.72
C PHE A 224 -6.08 16.94 6.07
N VAL A 225 -6.40 17.93 5.23
CA VAL A 225 -7.66 17.97 4.49
C VAL A 225 -7.32 18.05 3.02
N LEU A 226 -7.98 17.23 2.20
CA LEU A 226 -7.87 17.34 0.76
C LEU A 226 -8.61 18.60 0.32
N MET A 227 -7.89 19.56 -0.27
CA MET A 227 -8.50 20.80 -0.71
C MET A 227 -9.28 20.56 -2.00
N GLY A 228 -10.53 20.10 -1.94
CA GLY A 228 -11.32 19.85 -3.16
C GLY A 228 -11.52 21.11 -4.03
N ALA A 229 -11.54 20.93 -5.36
CA ALA A 229 -11.82 21.99 -6.32
C ALA A 229 -13.07 21.64 -7.16
N PRO A 230 -14.23 22.28 -6.90
CA PRO A 230 -15.47 21.94 -7.61
C PRO A 230 -15.48 22.41 -9.07
N ASN A 231 -14.67 23.41 -9.45
CA ASN A 231 -14.60 23.93 -10.81
C ASN A 231 -13.17 23.90 -11.37
N GLN A 232 -12.85 22.86 -12.13
CA GLN A 232 -11.50 22.64 -12.66
C GLN A 232 -11.05 23.68 -13.70
N THR A 233 -11.98 24.35 -14.40
CA THR A 233 -11.61 25.36 -15.42
C THR A 233 -10.95 26.58 -14.79
N VAL A 234 -11.48 27.02 -13.65
CA VAL A 234 -10.98 28.18 -12.90
C VAL A 234 -9.63 27.90 -12.26
N VAL A 235 -9.35 26.64 -11.91
CA VAL A 235 -8.09 26.31 -11.27
C VAL A 235 -6.90 26.39 -12.23
N LYS A 236 -7.11 26.19 -13.53
CA LYS A 236 -6.03 26.30 -14.52
C LYS A 236 -5.39 27.69 -14.60
N THR A 237 -6.08 28.73 -14.12
CA THR A 237 -5.54 30.10 -14.09
C THR A 237 -4.67 30.39 -12.86
N LEU A 238 -4.57 29.45 -11.91
CA LEU A 238 -3.77 29.63 -10.69
C LEU A 238 -2.30 29.33 -10.95
N THR A 239 -1.44 30.29 -10.61
CA THR A 239 0.02 30.24 -10.79
C THR A 239 0.77 30.22 -9.46
N ILE A 240 0.06 30.27 -8.32
CA ILE A 240 0.66 30.28 -7.00
C ILE A 240 0.52 28.92 -6.31
N PRO A 241 1.53 28.48 -5.52
CA PRO A 241 1.39 27.29 -4.68
C PRO A 241 0.45 27.57 -3.50
N VAL A 242 -0.44 26.61 -3.23
CA VAL A 242 -1.39 26.65 -2.11
C VAL A 242 -1.14 25.45 -1.21
N VAL A 243 -0.99 25.69 0.09
CA VAL A 243 -0.77 24.64 1.09
C VAL A 243 -1.75 24.75 2.25
N TYR A 244 -2.15 23.61 2.79
CA TYR A 244 -2.96 23.50 4.00
C TYR A 244 -2.11 23.06 5.19
N VAL A 245 -2.28 23.72 6.33
CA VAL A 245 -1.70 23.32 7.62
C VAL A 245 -2.79 22.95 8.61
N THR A 246 -2.52 21.95 9.44
CA THR A 246 -3.43 21.45 10.49
C THR A 246 -3.71 22.52 11.55
N ILE A 247 -4.65 22.25 12.44
CA ILE A 247 -5.10 23.17 13.48
C ILE A 247 -4.00 23.40 14.52
N ALA A 248 -3.34 22.35 15.02
CA ALA A 248 -2.22 22.51 15.96
C ALA A 248 -1.05 23.27 15.34
N ASN A 249 -0.58 22.85 14.16
CA ASN A 249 0.52 23.51 13.44
C ASN A 249 0.15 24.97 13.09
N GLY A 250 -1.12 25.20 12.76
CA GLY A 250 -1.65 26.53 12.50
C GLY A 250 -1.64 27.47 13.70
N GLN A 251 -1.87 26.96 14.91
CA GLN A 251 -1.76 27.73 16.15
C GLN A 251 -0.31 28.07 16.47
N GLU A 252 0.62 27.14 16.25
CA GLU A 252 2.05 27.41 16.37
C GLU A 252 2.51 28.48 15.37
N LEU A 253 2.06 28.37 14.10
CA LEU A 253 2.31 29.37 13.07
C LEU A 253 1.77 30.75 13.49
N GLN A 254 0.57 30.82 14.08
CA GLN A 254 0.02 32.08 14.60
C GLN A 254 0.94 32.70 15.64
N LYS A 255 1.33 31.91 16.65
CA LYS A 255 2.16 32.38 17.75
C LYS A 255 3.51 32.86 17.26
N ALA A 256 4.09 32.18 16.26
CA ALA A 256 5.34 32.60 15.63
C ALA A 256 5.18 33.94 14.90
N MET A 257 4.10 34.12 14.14
CA MET A 257 3.81 35.37 13.41
C MET A 257 3.56 36.56 14.36
N GLU A 258 2.86 36.34 15.48
CA GLU A 258 2.62 37.38 16.48
C GLU A 258 3.90 37.75 17.24
N LYS A 259 4.75 36.75 17.54
CA LYS A 259 6.01 36.96 18.25
C LYS A 259 7.08 37.64 17.39
N TYR A 260 7.12 37.33 16.09
CA TYR A 260 8.14 37.77 15.14
C TYR A 260 7.52 38.43 13.91
N SER A 261 6.75 39.50 14.11
CA SER A 261 5.93 40.12 13.06
C SER A 261 6.71 40.70 11.87
N THR A 262 7.97 41.09 12.06
CA THR A 262 8.78 41.77 11.02
C THR A 262 9.94 40.94 10.48
N SER A 263 10.34 39.88 11.19
CA SER A 263 11.53 39.08 10.84
C SER A 263 11.21 37.66 10.38
N LEU A 264 9.96 37.22 10.48
CA LEU A 264 9.56 35.85 10.14
C LEU A 264 9.39 35.65 8.64
N VAL A 265 10.10 34.65 8.11
CA VAL A 265 9.97 34.21 6.72
C VAL A 265 9.61 32.73 6.63
N ALA A 266 8.97 32.38 5.52
CA ALA A 266 8.55 31.02 5.22
C ALA A 266 8.98 30.58 3.83
N ARG A 267 9.22 29.28 3.68
CA ARG A 267 9.31 28.63 2.37
C ARG A 267 8.56 27.31 2.39
N THR A 268 7.99 26.96 1.25
CA THR A 268 7.32 25.67 1.03
C THR A 268 8.03 24.90 -0.06
N TYR A 269 8.24 23.60 0.17
CA TYR A 269 8.89 22.72 -0.80
C TYR A 269 8.35 21.30 -0.71
N ARG A 270 8.47 20.54 -1.80
CA ARG A 270 8.06 19.13 -1.84
C ARG A 270 9.03 18.27 -1.05
N ARG A 271 8.52 17.21 -0.42
CA ARG A 271 9.36 16.19 0.21
C ARG A 271 10.11 15.41 -0.88
N GLU A 272 11.41 15.20 -0.70
CA GLU A 272 12.22 14.45 -1.64
C GLU A 272 11.84 12.96 -1.58
N LEU A 273 11.67 12.36 -2.76
CA LEU A 273 11.50 10.92 -2.91
C LEU A 273 12.90 10.32 -3.10
N PRO A 274 13.23 9.21 -2.42
CA PRO A 274 14.48 8.52 -2.67
C PRO A 274 14.49 8.06 -4.14
N VAL A 275 15.62 8.26 -4.83
CA VAL A 275 15.77 7.88 -6.25
C VAL A 275 15.75 6.35 -6.42
N ILE A 276 16.21 5.63 -5.39
CA ILE A 276 16.28 4.18 -5.38
C ILE A 276 15.38 3.67 -4.25
N ASP A 277 14.35 2.90 -4.61
CA ASP A 277 13.60 2.11 -3.64
C ASP A 277 14.43 0.89 -3.22
N VAL A 278 14.92 0.93 -1.98
CA VAL A 278 15.73 -0.15 -1.39
C VAL A 278 14.94 -1.46 -1.36
N SER A 279 13.63 -1.42 -1.14
CA SER A 279 12.80 -2.62 -1.11
C SER A 279 12.69 -3.29 -2.49
N SER A 280 12.56 -2.49 -3.55
CA SER A 280 12.60 -3.01 -4.93
C SER A 280 13.96 -3.67 -5.26
N MET A 281 15.07 -3.09 -4.81
CA MET A 281 16.40 -3.69 -5.00
C MET A 281 16.58 -5.01 -4.22
N LEU A 282 16.07 -5.06 -2.99
CA LEU A 282 16.09 -6.29 -2.18
C LEU A 282 15.21 -7.38 -2.79
N LEU A 283 14.02 -7.04 -3.29
CA LEU A 283 13.15 -7.99 -3.99
C LEU A 283 13.78 -8.51 -5.28
N TRP A 284 14.40 -7.64 -6.07
CA TRP A 284 15.13 -8.05 -7.26
C TRP A 284 16.26 -9.03 -6.91
N ALA A 285 17.07 -8.71 -5.90
CA ALA A 285 18.14 -9.60 -5.44
C ALA A 285 17.61 -10.95 -4.94
N LEU A 286 16.49 -10.95 -4.19
CA LEU A 286 15.82 -12.16 -3.71
C LEU A 286 15.28 -13.01 -4.87
N GLY A 287 14.67 -12.38 -5.88
CA GLY A 287 14.19 -13.05 -7.08
C GLY A 287 15.31 -13.72 -7.87
N VAL A 288 16.43 -13.01 -8.09
CA VAL A 288 17.62 -13.57 -8.76
C VAL A 288 18.22 -14.73 -7.96
N ALA A 289 18.37 -14.58 -6.64
CA ALA A 289 18.86 -15.64 -5.77
C ALA A 289 17.96 -16.87 -5.79
N THR A 290 16.63 -16.65 -5.83
CA THR A 290 15.64 -17.72 -5.94
C THR A 290 15.74 -18.45 -7.28
N ALA A 291 15.82 -17.73 -8.40
CA ALA A 291 15.96 -18.33 -9.73
C ALA A 291 17.25 -19.16 -9.85
N LEU A 292 18.38 -18.64 -9.36
CA LEU A 292 19.65 -19.36 -9.34
C LEU A 292 19.58 -20.59 -8.43
N GLY A 293 19.12 -20.42 -7.18
CA GLY A 293 19.03 -21.51 -6.21
C GLY A 293 18.11 -22.64 -6.69
N ALA A 294 16.96 -22.29 -7.26
CA ALA A 294 16.02 -23.24 -7.83
C ALA A 294 16.61 -23.96 -9.06
N ALA A 295 17.30 -23.23 -9.94
CA ALA A 295 17.96 -23.83 -11.10
C ALA A 295 19.03 -24.84 -10.66
N TYR A 296 19.88 -24.52 -9.67
CA TYR A 296 20.83 -25.48 -9.10
C TYR A 296 20.13 -26.68 -8.44
N TYR A 297 19.09 -26.43 -7.65
CA TYR A 297 18.32 -27.49 -7.00
C TYR A 297 17.69 -28.46 -8.01
N SER A 298 17.24 -27.95 -9.16
CA SER A 298 16.62 -28.73 -10.23
C SER A 298 17.55 -29.73 -10.93
N VAL A 299 18.87 -29.62 -10.73
CA VAL A 299 19.90 -30.51 -11.32
C VAL A 299 20.52 -31.45 -10.28
N GLY A 300 20.47 -31.10 -8.99
CA GLY A 300 21.08 -31.87 -7.90
C GLY A 300 20.76 -33.37 -7.86
N PRO A 301 19.50 -33.81 -8.04
CA PRO A 301 19.15 -35.24 -8.05
C PRO A 301 19.82 -36.01 -9.21
N GLN A 302 19.95 -35.38 -10.39
CA GLN A 302 20.54 -36.00 -11.58
C GLN A 302 22.07 -36.15 -11.44
N TYR A 303 22.72 -35.18 -10.79
CA TYR A 303 24.16 -35.21 -10.52
C TYR A 303 24.54 -36.32 -9.51
N LEU A 304 23.84 -36.42 -8.38
CA LEU A 304 24.11 -37.47 -7.37
C LEU A 304 23.85 -38.88 -7.91
N GLN A 305 22.88 -39.05 -8.81
CA GLN A 305 22.62 -40.32 -9.49
C GLN A 305 23.79 -40.70 -10.40
N ASN A 306 24.29 -39.77 -11.22
CA ASN A 306 25.39 -40.02 -12.16
C ASN A 306 26.74 -40.28 -11.46
N ASP A 307 27.07 -39.57 -10.38
CA ASP A 307 28.28 -39.83 -9.59
C ASP A 307 28.23 -41.21 -8.90
N ASN A 308 27.07 -41.60 -8.37
CA ASN A 308 26.88 -42.93 -7.80
C ASN A 308 26.95 -44.04 -8.88
N ILE A 309 26.52 -43.76 -10.12
CA ILE A 309 26.67 -44.69 -11.26
C ILE A 309 28.15 -44.82 -11.66
N ALA A 310 28.89 -43.71 -11.74
CA ALA A 310 30.32 -43.74 -12.03
C ALA A 310 31.14 -44.45 -10.94
N ALA A 311 30.71 -44.39 -9.67
CA ALA A 311 31.33 -45.10 -8.55
C ALA A 311 30.88 -46.58 -8.44
N SER A 312 29.71 -46.94 -8.97
CA SER A 312 29.08 -48.27 -8.84
C SER A 312 29.37 -49.20 -10.01
N ASP A 313 30.21 -48.82 -10.99
CA ASP A 313 30.55 -49.61 -12.18
C ASP A 313 31.41 -50.86 -11.86
N HIS A 314 31.35 -51.37 -10.63
CA HIS A 314 32.08 -52.56 -10.21
C HIS A 314 31.33 -53.41 -9.15
N GLN A 315 30.09 -53.85 -9.42
CA GLN A 315 29.60 -55.23 -9.13
C GLN A 315 28.07 -55.36 -9.28
N ASN A 316 27.67 -56.42 -9.99
CA ASN A 316 26.35 -57.07 -10.11
C ASN A 316 25.30 -56.42 -11.02
N LEU A 317 25.24 -56.96 -12.24
CA LEU A 317 24.34 -56.61 -13.33
C LEU A 317 23.04 -57.43 -13.29
N HIS A 318 22.01 -56.84 -13.90
CA HIS A 318 20.64 -57.32 -14.17
C HIS A 318 19.51 -57.01 -13.15
N ASN A 319 19.49 -57.55 -11.93
CA ASN A 319 18.31 -57.35 -11.06
C ASN A 319 18.16 -55.91 -10.50
N GLU A 320 19.27 -55.20 -10.28
CA GLU A 320 19.24 -53.78 -9.87
C GLU A 320 19.04 -52.83 -11.06
N GLN A 321 19.27 -53.30 -12.30
CA GLN A 321 19.05 -52.53 -13.51
C GLN A 321 17.57 -52.38 -13.85
N ASP A 322 16.78 -53.45 -13.69
CA ASP A 322 15.34 -53.39 -13.95
C ASP A 322 14.60 -52.50 -12.94
N ALA A 323 14.94 -52.60 -11.65
CA ALA A 323 14.41 -51.72 -10.60
C ALA A 323 14.86 -50.26 -10.78
N ARG A 324 16.12 -50.03 -11.21
CA ARG A 324 16.63 -48.68 -11.56
C ARG A 324 16.01 -48.11 -12.83
N GLU A 325 15.70 -48.93 -13.82
CA GLU A 325 15.01 -48.48 -15.03
C GLU A 325 13.57 -48.09 -14.73
N GLU A 326 12.88 -48.81 -13.84
CA GLU A 326 11.56 -48.42 -13.34
C GLU A 326 11.60 -47.13 -12.52
N GLU A 327 12.58 -46.95 -11.63
CA GLU A 327 12.77 -45.70 -10.85
C GLU A 327 13.14 -44.51 -11.77
N ASN A 328 14.03 -44.71 -12.74
CA ASN A 328 14.39 -43.69 -13.73
C ASN A 328 13.22 -43.37 -14.69
N ARG A 329 12.38 -44.35 -15.03
CA ARG A 329 11.14 -44.12 -15.79
C ARG A 329 10.11 -43.38 -14.94
N ALA A 330 9.95 -43.71 -13.65
CA ALA A 330 9.08 -43.00 -12.73
C ALA A 330 9.52 -41.53 -12.55
N MET A 331 10.82 -41.29 -12.34
CA MET A 331 11.40 -39.94 -12.26
C MET A 331 11.27 -39.17 -13.59
N ARG A 332 11.43 -39.83 -14.74
CA ARG A 332 11.21 -39.22 -16.07
C ARG A 332 9.72 -38.91 -16.31
N ASN A 333 8.81 -39.72 -15.79
CA ASN A 333 7.36 -39.51 -15.91
C ASN A 333 6.86 -38.35 -15.03
N GLU A 334 7.57 -38.01 -13.96
CA GLU A 334 7.28 -36.83 -13.12
C GLU A 334 7.79 -35.51 -13.74
N VAL A 335 8.69 -35.59 -14.73
CA VAL A 335 9.25 -34.44 -15.44
C VAL A 335 8.38 -34.11 -16.66
N TRP A 336 7.88 -32.88 -16.71
CA TRP A 336 7.11 -32.38 -17.85
C TRP A 336 8.02 -31.64 -18.83
N GLU A 337 8.30 -32.28 -19.96
CA GLU A 337 9.00 -31.66 -21.08
C GLU A 337 8.04 -30.78 -21.90
N LEU A 338 8.35 -29.49 -22.00
CA LEU A 338 7.52 -28.54 -22.72
C LEU A 338 7.83 -28.59 -24.23
N ASP A 339 6.95 -29.14 -25.06
CA ASP A 339 7.07 -29.05 -26.53
C ASP A 339 6.48 -27.72 -27.08
N ALA A 340 6.88 -27.29 -28.28
CA ALA A 340 6.50 -26.00 -28.86
C ALA A 340 4.97 -25.81 -28.99
N ARG A 341 4.23 -26.89 -29.28
CA ARG A 341 2.77 -26.86 -29.33
C ARG A 341 2.17 -26.66 -27.94
N HIS A 342 2.74 -27.33 -26.93
CA HIS A 342 2.34 -27.16 -25.53
C HIS A 342 2.68 -25.76 -25.03
N ALA A 343 3.81 -25.17 -25.43
CA ALA A 343 4.21 -23.80 -25.10
C ALA A 343 3.19 -22.76 -25.60
N VAL A 344 2.77 -22.85 -26.86
CA VAL A 344 1.72 -21.96 -27.42
C VAL A 344 0.38 -22.17 -26.71
N GLY A 345 -0.02 -23.44 -26.52
CA GLY A 345 -1.25 -23.79 -25.81
C GLY A 345 -1.28 -23.28 -24.37
N PHE A 346 -0.14 -23.38 -23.67
CA PHE A 346 0.03 -22.92 -22.30
C PHE A 346 -0.17 -21.40 -22.18
N ILE A 347 0.46 -20.60 -23.06
CA ILE A 347 0.30 -19.13 -23.05
C ILE A 347 -1.14 -18.73 -23.40
N ALA A 348 -1.76 -19.38 -24.38
CA ALA A 348 -3.15 -19.11 -24.74
C ALA A 348 -4.12 -19.46 -23.60
N LEU A 349 -3.93 -20.63 -22.97
CA LEU A 349 -4.73 -21.06 -21.82
C LEU A 349 -4.54 -20.12 -20.62
N ALA A 350 -3.30 -19.69 -20.34
CA ALA A 350 -3.01 -18.72 -19.30
C ALA A 350 -3.74 -17.39 -19.55
N GLY A 351 -3.79 -16.91 -20.80
CA GLY A 351 -4.54 -15.71 -21.16
C GLY A 351 -6.05 -15.85 -21.00
N VAL A 352 -6.62 -16.99 -21.41
CA VAL A 352 -8.04 -17.30 -21.17
C VAL A 352 -8.33 -17.37 -19.68
N PHE A 353 -7.50 -18.08 -18.92
CA PHE A 353 -7.64 -18.22 -17.48
C PHE A 353 -7.58 -16.87 -16.76
N LEU A 354 -6.62 -16.01 -17.11
CA LEU A 354 -6.51 -14.66 -16.55
C LEU A 354 -7.76 -13.81 -16.86
N THR A 355 -8.29 -13.90 -18.08
CA THR A 355 -9.52 -13.21 -18.48
C THR A 355 -10.74 -13.74 -17.72
N VAL A 356 -10.82 -15.05 -17.47
CA VAL A 356 -11.86 -15.66 -16.63
C VAL A 356 -11.75 -15.17 -15.18
N LEU A 357 -10.54 -15.09 -14.62
CA LEU A 357 -10.33 -14.56 -13.28
C LEU A 357 -10.82 -13.10 -13.15
N TYR A 358 -10.58 -12.28 -14.17
CA TYR A 358 -11.05 -10.91 -14.24
C TYR A 358 -12.59 -10.81 -14.19
N TYR A 359 -13.31 -11.62 -14.97
CA TYR A 359 -14.78 -11.56 -15.01
C TYR A 359 -15.49 -12.30 -13.87
N VAL A 360 -14.98 -13.46 -13.46
CA VAL A 360 -15.67 -14.35 -12.50
C VAL A 360 -15.33 -13.99 -11.05
N LYS A 361 -14.37 -13.09 -10.81
CA LYS A 361 -13.97 -12.63 -9.47
C LYS A 361 -13.77 -13.78 -8.48
N ILE A 362 -13.04 -14.82 -8.92
CA ILE A 362 -12.70 -16.02 -8.12
C ILE A 362 -11.64 -15.70 -7.04
N GLY A 363 -11.55 -14.44 -6.60
CA GLY A 363 -10.47 -13.93 -5.76
C GLY A 363 -10.28 -14.70 -4.45
N ASN A 364 -11.34 -15.27 -3.88
CA ASN A 364 -11.27 -16.04 -2.64
C ASN A 364 -10.77 -17.48 -2.81
N ALA A 365 -10.85 -18.07 -4.01
CA ALA A 365 -10.37 -19.44 -4.22
C ALA A 365 -8.86 -19.51 -4.48
N ILE A 366 -8.27 -18.46 -5.07
CA ILE A 366 -6.83 -18.42 -5.38
C ILE A 366 -5.96 -18.54 -4.12
N PRO A 367 -6.24 -17.84 -2.99
CA PRO A 367 -5.50 -18.03 -1.75
C PRO A 367 -5.60 -19.45 -1.19
N VAL A 368 -6.74 -20.13 -1.37
CA VAL A 368 -6.90 -21.53 -0.93
C VAL A 368 -6.04 -22.45 -1.78
N LEU A 369 -6.08 -22.31 -3.10
CA LEU A 369 -5.23 -23.09 -4.02
C LEU A 369 -3.75 -22.86 -3.73
N PHE A 370 -3.36 -21.61 -3.51
CA PHE A 370 -1.99 -21.24 -3.17
C PHE A 370 -1.56 -21.82 -1.82
N ALA A 371 -2.43 -21.80 -0.80
CA ALA A 371 -2.12 -22.40 0.51
C ALA A 371 -1.87 -23.91 0.38
N MET A 372 -2.69 -24.61 -0.40
CA MET A 372 -2.51 -26.05 -0.64
C MET A 372 -1.22 -26.34 -1.41
N SER A 373 -0.97 -25.63 -2.52
CA SER A 373 0.25 -25.82 -3.31
C SER A 373 1.51 -25.39 -2.55
N GLY A 374 1.42 -24.33 -1.76
CA GLY A 374 2.50 -23.82 -0.91
C GLY A 374 2.85 -24.78 0.21
N ALA A 375 1.85 -25.37 0.88
CA ALA A 375 2.07 -26.40 1.90
C ALA A 375 2.75 -27.65 1.32
N ALA A 376 2.29 -28.13 0.16
CA ALA A 376 2.91 -29.25 -0.55
C ALA A 376 4.36 -28.92 -0.93
N SER A 377 4.59 -27.77 -1.58
CA SER A 377 5.92 -27.37 -2.06
C SER A 377 6.91 -27.19 -0.91
N MET A 378 6.48 -26.55 0.19
CA MET A 378 7.29 -26.39 1.39
C MET A 378 7.61 -27.73 2.08
N THR A 379 6.69 -28.69 2.01
CA THR A 379 6.94 -30.06 2.51
C THR A 379 8.08 -30.72 1.74
N HIS A 380 8.05 -30.65 0.42
CA HIS A 380 9.08 -31.25 -0.43
C HIS A 380 10.44 -30.54 -0.32
N VAL A 381 10.47 -29.21 -0.38
CA VAL A 381 11.72 -28.43 -0.47
C VAL A 381 12.39 -28.23 0.89
N VAL A 382 11.62 -28.06 1.96
CA VAL A 382 12.15 -27.69 3.29
C VAL A 382 11.92 -28.78 4.33
N ALA A 383 10.68 -29.25 4.48
CA ALA A 383 10.33 -30.09 5.61
C ALA A 383 10.92 -31.50 5.50
N LYS A 384 10.87 -32.13 4.32
CA LYS A 384 11.45 -33.45 4.05
C LYS A 384 12.95 -33.51 4.34
N PRO A 385 13.83 -32.69 3.71
CA PRO A 385 15.26 -32.72 4.02
C PRO A 385 15.55 -32.28 5.46
N GLY A 386 14.70 -31.43 6.05
CA GLY A 386 14.78 -31.08 7.46
C GLY A 386 14.57 -32.29 8.37
N VAL A 387 13.47 -33.04 8.17
CA VAL A 387 13.13 -34.23 8.95
C VAL A 387 14.19 -35.32 8.78
N GLU A 388 14.67 -35.53 7.55
CA GLU A 388 15.75 -36.49 7.26
C GLU A 388 17.06 -36.13 7.98
N LYS A 389 17.38 -34.84 8.08
CA LYS A 389 18.56 -34.36 8.80
C LYS A 389 18.43 -34.46 10.32
N PHE A 390 17.26 -34.16 10.86
CA PHE A 390 17.01 -34.16 12.31
C PHE A 390 16.67 -35.55 12.87
N MET A 391 16.05 -36.42 12.08
CA MET A 391 15.59 -37.76 12.47
C MET A 391 15.93 -38.80 11.38
N PRO A 392 17.22 -39.05 11.10
CA PRO A 392 17.64 -39.93 10.00
C PRO A 392 17.13 -41.38 10.16
N SER A 393 17.00 -41.85 11.40
CA SER A 393 16.60 -43.23 11.71
C SER A 393 15.11 -43.51 11.49
N SER A 394 14.25 -42.49 11.51
CA SER A 394 12.80 -42.63 11.30
C SER A 394 12.36 -42.16 9.92
N ALA A 395 13.17 -41.36 9.23
CA ALA A 395 12.83 -40.74 7.96
C ALA A 395 12.75 -41.72 6.78
N SER A 396 13.42 -42.87 6.87
CA SER A 396 13.45 -43.91 5.82
C SER A 396 12.34 -44.95 5.94
N TYR A 397 11.43 -44.80 6.92
CA TYR A 397 10.35 -45.76 7.15
C TYR A 397 9.19 -45.49 6.18
N GLU A 398 8.81 -46.50 5.40
CA GLU A 398 7.68 -46.45 4.47
C GLU A 398 6.40 -46.91 5.17
N VAL A 399 5.34 -46.11 5.07
CA VAL A 399 4.03 -46.43 5.63
C VAL A 399 3.03 -46.61 4.50
N THR A 400 2.39 -47.77 4.43
CA THR A 400 1.27 -48.04 3.52
C THR A 400 0.00 -47.36 4.04
N LEU A 401 -0.56 -46.42 3.27
CA LEU A 401 -1.83 -45.78 3.63
C LEU A 401 -3.01 -46.71 3.33
N PRO A 402 -3.81 -47.10 4.34
CA PRO A 402 -4.87 -48.10 4.18
C PRO A 402 -6.04 -47.67 3.29
N LEU A 403 -6.12 -46.38 2.92
CA LEU A 403 -7.21 -45.81 2.13
C LEU A 403 -6.89 -45.67 0.63
N VAL A 404 -5.61 -45.60 0.25
CA VAL A 404 -5.16 -45.29 -1.13
C VAL A 404 -4.29 -46.41 -1.71
N GLY A 405 -3.67 -47.25 -0.86
CA GLY A 405 -2.82 -48.35 -1.31
C GLY A 405 -1.37 -47.95 -1.63
N ASP A 406 -1.07 -46.64 -1.64
CA ASP A 406 0.26 -46.11 -1.92
C ASP A 406 1.17 -46.12 -0.67
N THR A 407 2.47 -46.34 -0.90
CA THR A 407 3.53 -46.21 0.11
C THR A 407 3.99 -44.76 0.20
N VAL A 408 3.86 -44.14 1.38
CA VAL A 408 4.32 -42.77 1.62
C VAL A 408 5.46 -42.78 2.64
N ARG A 409 6.51 -41.99 2.39
CA ARG A 409 7.65 -41.85 3.30
C ARG A 409 7.22 -41.13 4.58
N LEU A 410 7.63 -41.65 5.74
CA LEU A 410 7.29 -41.04 7.03
C LEU A 410 7.83 -39.60 7.15
N SER A 411 8.93 -39.27 6.48
CA SER A 411 9.48 -37.90 6.43
C SER A 411 8.53 -36.90 5.78
N GLU A 412 7.76 -37.32 4.78
CA GLU A 412 6.79 -36.48 4.07
C GLU A 412 5.55 -36.24 4.95
N LEU A 413 5.05 -37.27 5.63
CA LEU A 413 3.92 -37.14 6.57
C LEU A 413 4.27 -36.23 7.75
N LEU A 414 5.45 -36.43 8.36
CA LEU A 414 5.92 -35.60 9.46
C LEU A 414 6.21 -34.16 9.04
N GLY A 415 6.67 -33.96 7.79
CA GLY A 415 6.92 -32.64 7.22
C GLY A 415 5.63 -31.90 6.78
N PHE A 416 4.58 -32.63 6.43
CA PHE A 416 3.33 -32.05 5.94
C PHE A 416 2.54 -31.32 7.04
N VAL A 417 2.51 -31.86 8.25
CA VAL A 417 1.80 -31.26 9.40
C VAL A 417 2.27 -29.82 9.71
N PRO A 418 3.58 -29.56 9.94
CA PRO A 418 4.05 -28.20 10.18
C PRO A 418 3.87 -27.28 8.95
N SER A 419 4.00 -27.83 7.74
CA SER A 419 3.80 -27.06 6.51
C SER A 419 2.35 -26.59 6.36
N CYS A 420 1.38 -27.45 6.68
CA CYS A 420 -0.03 -27.09 6.73
C CYS A 420 -0.33 -26.05 7.82
N ALA A 421 0.27 -26.20 9.01
CA ALA A 421 0.10 -25.24 10.08
C ALA A 421 0.55 -23.83 9.66
N ILE A 422 1.72 -23.72 9.02
CA ILE A 422 2.23 -22.44 8.49
C ILE A 422 1.29 -21.87 7.41
N ALA A 423 0.82 -22.70 6.48
CA ALA A 423 -0.10 -22.28 5.43
C ALA A 423 -1.46 -21.78 6.00
N ILE A 424 -1.98 -22.45 7.03
CA ILE A 424 -3.21 -22.03 7.73
C ILE A 424 -3.00 -20.70 8.47
N VAL A 425 -1.90 -20.55 9.19
CA VAL A 425 -1.57 -19.29 9.90
C VAL A 425 -1.46 -18.14 8.91
N TRP A 426 -0.78 -18.36 7.79
CA TRP A 426 -0.71 -17.39 6.70
C TRP A 426 -2.10 -17.06 6.15
N PHE A 427 -2.93 -18.05 5.86
CA PHE A 427 -4.26 -17.84 5.30
C PHE A 427 -5.16 -17.01 6.22
N LEU A 428 -5.12 -17.26 7.54
CA LEU A 428 -5.93 -16.52 8.52
C LEU A 428 -5.43 -15.08 8.77
N HIS A 429 -4.13 -14.84 8.64
CA HIS A 429 -3.48 -13.55 8.96
C HIS A 429 -2.68 -13.01 7.77
N ARG A 430 -3.27 -13.14 6.58
CA ARG A 430 -2.61 -12.89 5.29
C ARG A 430 -2.07 -11.47 5.14
N ARG A 431 -2.75 -10.48 5.71
CA ARG A 431 -2.34 -9.07 5.73
C ARG A 431 -1.06 -8.83 6.53
N THR A 432 -0.82 -9.62 7.57
CA THR A 432 0.26 -9.36 8.54
C THR A 432 1.50 -10.21 8.24
N TYR A 433 1.32 -11.49 7.94
CA TYR A 433 2.45 -12.42 7.77
C TYR A 433 2.84 -12.61 6.31
N TRP A 434 3.26 -11.51 5.67
CA TRP A 434 3.74 -11.51 4.28
C TRP A 434 4.92 -12.46 4.06
N ALA A 435 5.82 -12.60 5.04
CA ALA A 435 7.00 -13.45 4.91
C ALA A 435 6.67 -14.94 4.73
N PHE A 436 5.55 -15.43 5.28
CA PHE A 436 5.11 -16.80 5.01
C PHE A 436 4.64 -16.97 3.56
N GLN A 437 4.05 -15.93 2.96
CA GLN A 437 3.73 -15.92 1.53
C GLN A 437 5.01 -16.09 0.71
N ASP A 438 6.04 -15.29 1.00
CA ASP A 438 7.29 -15.29 0.26
C ASP A 438 7.99 -16.64 0.36
N ILE A 439 8.06 -17.24 1.55
CA ILE A 439 8.65 -18.57 1.75
C ILE A 439 7.90 -19.63 0.91
N MET A 440 6.57 -19.63 0.95
CA MET A 440 5.78 -20.58 0.15
C MET A 440 5.93 -20.32 -1.36
N GLY A 441 5.98 -19.05 -1.78
CA GLY A 441 6.20 -18.66 -3.17
C GLY A 441 7.57 -19.09 -3.68
N ILE A 442 8.62 -18.90 -2.89
CA ILE A 442 9.98 -19.39 -3.20
C ILE A 442 9.99 -20.92 -3.31
N CYS A 443 9.37 -21.65 -2.37
CA CYS A 443 9.28 -23.11 -2.45
C CYS A 443 8.53 -23.56 -3.71
N LEU A 444 7.46 -22.86 -4.08
CA LEU A 444 6.71 -23.11 -5.31
C LEU A 444 7.58 -22.89 -6.56
N CYS A 445 8.41 -21.85 -6.60
CA CYS A 445 9.37 -21.63 -7.69
C CYS A 445 10.38 -22.78 -7.80
N PHE A 446 10.88 -23.30 -6.67
CA PHE A 446 11.80 -24.45 -6.66
C PHE A 446 11.15 -25.71 -7.24
N VAL A 447 9.95 -26.07 -6.77
CA VAL A 447 9.21 -27.23 -7.28
C VAL A 447 8.85 -27.06 -8.76
N PHE A 448 8.46 -25.85 -9.17
CA PHE A 448 8.12 -25.57 -10.57
C PHE A 448 9.34 -25.77 -11.49
N LEU A 449 10.49 -25.21 -11.16
CA LEU A 449 11.71 -25.33 -11.96
C LEU A 449 12.32 -26.74 -11.97
N GLN A 450 12.01 -27.54 -10.95
CA GLN A 450 12.34 -28.97 -10.94
C GLN A 450 11.45 -29.79 -11.88
N THR A 451 10.14 -29.52 -11.86
CA THR A 451 9.11 -30.32 -12.58
C THR A 451 8.97 -29.94 -14.05
N VAL A 452 9.01 -28.64 -14.38
CA VAL A 452 8.85 -28.14 -15.75
C VAL A 452 10.22 -27.93 -16.39
N GLN A 453 10.48 -28.64 -17.48
CA GLN A 453 11.77 -28.60 -18.15
C GLN A 453 11.62 -28.22 -19.61
N LEU A 454 12.53 -27.36 -20.09
CA LEU A 454 12.62 -27.00 -21.49
C LEU A 454 13.47 -28.07 -22.21
N PRO A 455 12.95 -28.78 -23.21
CA PRO A 455 13.67 -29.89 -23.86
C PRO A 455 14.76 -29.39 -24.82
N ASN A 456 14.62 -28.17 -25.35
CA ASN A 456 15.60 -27.58 -26.26
C ASN A 456 15.51 -26.04 -26.30
N LEU A 457 16.60 -25.41 -26.77
CA LEU A 457 16.71 -23.96 -26.88
C LEU A 457 15.70 -23.35 -27.86
N LYS A 458 15.28 -24.11 -28.89
CA LYS A 458 14.27 -23.63 -29.85
C LYS A 458 12.94 -23.39 -29.14
N VAL A 459 12.45 -24.35 -28.35
CA VAL A 459 11.23 -24.18 -27.56
C VAL A 459 11.40 -23.06 -26.54
N ALA A 460 12.55 -22.98 -25.87
CA ALA A 460 12.86 -21.89 -24.94
C ALA A 460 12.70 -20.51 -25.59
N THR A 461 13.29 -20.30 -26.77
CA THR A 461 13.21 -19.00 -27.48
C THR A 461 11.79 -18.66 -27.91
N VAL A 462 11.02 -19.63 -28.42
CA VAL A 462 9.62 -19.42 -28.81
C VAL A 462 8.79 -19.07 -27.58
N PHE A 463 8.92 -19.84 -26.51
CA PHE A 463 8.15 -19.65 -25.28
C PHE A 463 8.44 -18.30 -24.60
N LEU A 464 9.71 -17.93 -24.43
CA LEU A 464 10.10 -16.64 -23.83
C LEU A 464 9.68 -15.44 -24.68
N THR A 465 9.77 -15.56 -26.01
CA THR A 465 9.30 -14.50 -26.92
C THR A 465 7.78 -14.32 -26.82
N LEU A 466 7.02 -15.43 -26.77
CA LEU A 466 5.57 -15.38 -26.57
C LEU A 466 5.20 -14.81 -25.21
N ALA A 467 5.91 -15.18 -24.14
CA ALA A 467 5.70 -14.63 -22.80
C ALA A 467 5.97 -13.11 -22.75
N PHE A 468 7.00 -12.63 -23.45
CA PHE A 468 7.27 -11.20 -23.60
C PHE A 468 6.12 -10.47 -24.32
N CYS A 469 5.64 -11.01 -25.45
CA CYS A 469 4.50 -10.41 -26.15
C CYS A 469 3.21 -10.46 -25.32
N TYR A 470 3.00 -11.53 -24.56
CA TYR A 470 1.88 -11.69 -23.63
C TYR A 470 1.86 -10.59 -22.58
N ASP A 471 3.00 -10.33 -21.93
CA ASP A 471 3.12 -9.30 -20.90
C ASP A 471 2.79 -7.90 -21.44
N VAL A 472 3.40 -7.53 -22.59
CA VAL A 472 3.12 -6.25 -23.27
C VAL A 472 1.64 -6.10 -23.61
N PHE A 473 1.00 -7.18 -24.09
CA PHE A 473 -0.42 -7.14 -24.44
C PHE A 473 -1.30 -6.89 -23.20
N PHE A 474 -1.11 -7.66 -22.13
CA PHE A 474 -1.96 -7.58 -20.96
C PHE A 474 -1.71 -6.34 -20.09
N VAL A 475 -0.51 -5.75 -20.13
CA VAL A 475 -0.20 -4.49 -19.43
C VAL A 475 -0.65 -3.27 -20.24
N PHE A 476 -0.23 -3.14 -21.50
CA PHE A 476 -0.38 -1.89 -22.26
C PHE A 476 -1.55 -1.89 -23.25
N LEU A 477 -1.89 -3.02 -23.86
CA LEU A 477 -2.95 -3.07 -24.88
C LEU A 477 -4.32 -3.37 -24.27
N SER A 478 -4.39 -4.15 -23.18
CA SER A 478 -5.65 -4.51 -22.54
C SER A 478 -6.51 -3.30 -22.10
N PRO A 479 -5.96 -2.18 -21.59
CA PRO A 479 -6.77 -1.01 -21.23
C PRO A 479 -7.52 -0.40 -22.42
N LEU A 480 -7.00 -0.55 -23.65
CA LEU A 480 -7.64 -0.02 -24.87
C LEU A 480 -8.92 -0.77 -25.23
N PHE A 481 -9.02 -2.06 -24.89
CA PHE A 481 -10.15 -2.91 -25.24
C PHE A 481 -11.14 -3.07 -24.07
N PHE A 482 -10.64 -3.11 -22.83
CA PHE A 482 -11.44 -3.44 -21.65
C PHE A 482 -11.66 -2.27 -20.68
N GLY A 483 -11.02 -1.12 -20.93
CA GLY A 483 -11.13 0.09 -20.11
C GLY A 483 -10.27 0.09 -18.84
N SER A 484 -9.74 -1.06 -18.43
CA SER A 484 -8.73 -1.22 -17.38
C SER A 484 -7.69 -2.27 -17.76
N SER A 485 -6.54 -2.22 -17.10
CA SER A 485 -5.45 -3.20 -17.21
C SER A 485 -5.85 -4.50 -16.51
N ILE A 486 -6.16 -5.54 -17.28
CA ILE A 486 -6.57 -6.86 -16.73
C ILE A 486 -5.51 -7.40 -15.76
N MET A 487 -4.23 -7.31 -16.14
CA MET A 487 -3.14 -7.83 -15.31
C MET A 487 -3.01 -7.08 -13.98
N GLU A 488 -3.25 -5.76 -13.97
CA GLU A 488 -3.19 -4.96 -12.76
C GLU A 488 -4.37 -5.27 -11.84
N ASP A 489 -5.61 -5.24 -12.35
CA ASP A 489 -6.81 -5.53 -11.58
C ASP A 489 -6.79 -6.94 -10.99
N VAL A 490 -6.23 -7.91 -11.72
CA VAL A 490 -6.11 -9.28 -11.23
C VAL A 490 -4.96 -9.37 -10.22
N ALA A 491 -3.79 -8.75 -10.47
CA ALA A 491 -2.65 -8.73 -9.53
C ALA A 491 -3.01 -8.13 -8.16
N THR A 492 -3.78 -7.04 -8.14
CA THR A 492 -4.22 -6.35 -6.93
C THR A 492 -5.47 -6.97 -6.28
N GLY A 493 -6.09 -7.96 -6.93
CA GLY A 493 -7.30 -8.64 -6.43
C GLY A 493 -8.59 -7.84 -6.64
N GLY A 494 -8.54 -6.78 -7.44
CA GLY A 494 -9.69 -6.00 -7.87
C GLY A 494 -9.38 -4.51 -8.05
N PRO A 495 -10.40 -3.72 -8.41
CA PRO A 495 -10.25 -2.27 -8.52
C PRO A 495 -9.83 -1.66 -7.17
N ALA A 496 -8.81 -0.81 -7.20
CA ALA A 496 -8.33 -0.09 -6.02
C ALA A 496 -9.46 0.72 -5.37
N ALA A 497 -9.40 0.92 -4.05
CA ALA A 497 -10.46 1.53 -3.26
C ALA A 497 -10.92 2.89 -3.83
N TYR A 498 -9.97 3.72 -4.30
CA TYR A 498 -10.25 5.04 -4.86
C TYR A 498 -11.08 5.03 -6.16
N THR A 499 -11.19 3.89 -6.84
CA THR A 499 -12.00 3.73 -8.06
C THR A 499 -13.44 3.27 -7.75
N LYS A 500 -13.73 2.86 -6.51
CA LYS A 500 -15.06 2.42 -6.08
C LYS A 500 -16.02 3.62 -6.04
N ARG A 501 -17.28 3.41 -6.42
CA ARG A 501 -18.30 4.48 -6.48
C ARG A 501 -18.65 5.06 -5.11
N ASP A 502 -18.53 4.25 -4.06
CA ASP A 502 -18.78 4.60 -2.66
C ASP A 502 -17.53 5.11 -1.93
N TYR A 503 -16.43 5.33 -2.65
CA TYR A 503 -15.19 5.83 -2.07
C TYR A 503 -15.39 7.20 -1.40
N PRO A 504 -15.19 7.32 -0.08
CA PRO A 504 -15.54 8.52 0.66
C PRO A 504 -14.50 9.66 0.53
N GLY A 505 -13.37 9.40 -0.14
CA GLY A 505 -12.24 10.33 -0.28
C GLY A 505 -10.99 9.87 0.48
N VAL A 506 -9.81 10.24 -0.02
CA VAL A 506 -8.50 9.88 0.58
C VAL A 506 -8.35 10.38 2.02
N ASP A 507 -8.87 11.58 2.29
CA ASP A 507 -8.83 12.23 3.59
C ASP A 507 -9.75 11.58 4.63
N TYR A 508 -10.86 10.99 4.17
CA TYR A 508 -11.73 10.18 5.01
C TYR A 508 -11.07 8.83 5.33
N CYS A 509 -10.49 8.18 4.33
CA CYS A 509 -9.83 6.88 4.50
C CYS A 509 -8.56 6.97 5.35
N GLU A 510 -7.85 8.10 5.36
CA GLU A 510 -6.74 8.35 6.28
C GLU A 510 -7.20 8.33 7.75
N ARG A 511 -8.41 8.82 8.04
CA ARG A 511 -8.99 8.86 9.41
C ARG A 511 -9.60 7.52 9.80
N TYR A 512 -10.18 6.82 8.81
CA TYR A 512 -10.91 5.57 8.97
C TYR A 512 -10.43 4.51 7.97
N PRO A 513 -9.20 3.98 8.13
CA PRO A 513 -8.61 3.03 7.17
C PRO A 513 -9.39 1.71 7.10
N GLU A 514 -9.99 1.28 8.22
CA GLU A 514 -10.78 0.05 8.31
C GLU A 514 -12.20 0.20 7.73
N TYR A 515 -12.58 1.39 7.26
CA TYR A 515 -13.90 1.57 6.66
C TYR A 515 -14.02 0.76 5.36
N PRO A 516 -15.09 -0.04 5.13
CA PRO A 516 -15.13 -1.00 4.02
C PRO A 516 -14.86 -0.42 2.62
N ALA A 517 -15.27 0.82 2.37
CA ALA A 517 -15.01 1.51 1.09
C ALA A 517 -13.55 1.96 0.93
N CYS A 518 -12.80 2.07 2.02
CA CYS A 518 -11.39 2.49 2.06
C CYS A 518 -10.41 1.32 1.97
N VAL A 519 -10.85 0.10 2.28
CA VAL A 519 -9.99 -1.09 2.24
C VAL A 519 -9.72 -1.48 0.80
N ASP A 520 -8.44 -1.43 0.41
CA ASP A 520 -7.96 -1.95 -0.86
C ASP A 520 -8.12 -3.48 -0.91
N PRO A 521 -8.40 -4.05 -2.09
CA PRO A 521 -8.43 -5.50 -2.27
C PRO A 521 -7.08 -6.13 -1.91
N GLU A 522 -7.13 -7.41 -1.53
CA GLU A 522 -5.90 -8.13 -1.22
C GLU A 522 -5.20 -8.56 -2.52
N PRO A 523 -3.90 -8.23 -2.69
CA PRO A 523 -3.16 -8.66 -3.85
C PRO A 523 -3.17 -10.19 -3.93
N MET A 524 -3.13 -10.76 -5.13
CA MET A 524 -3.06 -12.22 -5.30
C MET A 524 -1.82 -12.79 -4.60
N PRO A 525 -1.83 -14.06 -4.14
CA PRO A 525 -0.71 -14.61 -3.39
C PRO A 525 0.49 -15.04 -4.26
N MET A 526 0.35 -14.99 -5.59
CA MET A 526 1.38 -15.41 -6.56
C MET A 526 2.44 -14.31 -6.83
N LEU A 527 2.90 -13.66 -5.76
CA LEU A 527 3.88 -12.58 -5.79
C LEU A 527 4.69 -12.56 -4.48
N LEU A 528 5.96 -12.16 -4.59
CA LEU A 528 6.79 -11.83 -3.45
C LEU A 528 6.49 -10.39 -3.01
N VAL A 529 6.36 -10.16 -1.71
CA VAL A 529 6.00 -8.85 -1.15
C VAL A 529 7.05 -8.40 -0.15
N LEU A 530 7.57 -7.20 -0.34
CA LEU A 530 8.42 -6.56 0.67
C LEU A 530 7.86 -5.19 1.03
N PRO A 531 7.61 -4.87 2.32
CA PRO A 531 7.23 -3.53 2.72
C PRO A 531 8.30 -2.52 2.28
N ARG A 532 7.89 -1.32 1.88
CA ARG A 532 8.83 -0.27 1.48
C ARG A 532 9.62 0.21 2.71
N ILE A 533 10.93 -0.06 2.71
CA ILE A 533 11.85 0.26 3.79
C ILE A 533 12.49 1.61 3.46
N LEU A 534 12.53 2.53 4.43
CA LEU A 534 13.10 3.89 4.31
C LEU A 534 12.31 4.87 3.42
N GLU A 535 11.16 4.48 2.87
CA GLU A 535 10.29 5.37 2.13
C GLU A 535 9.10 5.86 2.98
N TRP A 536 8.81 7.16 2.90
CA TRP A 536 7.76 7.76 3.72
C TRP A 536 6.35 7.62 3.13
N THR A 537 6.24 7.23 1.85
CA THR A 537 4.94 7.00 1.19
C THR A 537 4.25 5.74 1.69
N GLY A 538 4.98 4.87 2.41
CA GLY A 538 4.49 3.57 2.85
C GLY A 538 4.18 2.65 1.67
N GLY A 539 3.48 1.56 1.96
CA GLY A 539 3.10 0.55 0.97
C GLY A 539 4.09 -0.61 0.85
N VAL A 540 3.85 -1.45 -0.15
CA VAL A 540 4.64 -2.65 -0.43
C VAL A 540 5.17 -2.61 -1.85
N SER A 541 6.35 -3.17 -2.05
CA SER A 541 6.89 -3.49 -3.36
C SER A 541 6.56 -4.96 -3.66
N MET A 542 6.23 -5.27 -4.91
CA MET A 542 5.74 -6.58 -5.33
C MET A 542 6.55 -7.09 -6.52
N LEU A 543 6.82 -8.39 -6.56
CA LEU A 543 7.47 -9.07 -7.69
C LEU A 543 6.70 -10.35 -8.04
N GLY A 544 6.33 -10.53 -9.31
CA GLY A 544 5.58 -11.71 -9.74
C GLY A 544 6.43 -12.98 -9.71
N LEU A 545 5.84 -14.12 -9.31
CA LEU A 545 6.56 -15.41 -9.37
C LEU A 545 6.92 -15.81 -10.81
N GLY A 546 6.13 -15.39 -11.79
CA GLY A 546 6.41 -15.59 -13.21
C GLY A 546 7.74 -14.95 -13.65
N ASP A 547 8.06 -13.77 -13.13
CA ASP A 547 9.31 -13.05 -13.45
C ASP A 547 10.56 -13.76 -12.90
N ILE A 548 10.39 -14.68 -11.96
CA ILE A 548 11.45 -15.54 -11.41
C ILE A 548 11.52 -16.85 -12.20
N ILE A 549 10.36 -17.47 -12.44
CA ILE A 549 10.25 -18.78 -13.07
C ILE A 549 10.67 -18.75 -14.55
N LEU A 550 10.21 -17.76 -15.31
CA LEU A 550 10.49 -17.68 -16.76
C LEU A 550 12.00 -17.64 -17.07
N PRO A 551 12.81 -16.72 -16.50
CA PRO A 551 14.26 -16.76 -16.68
C PRO A 551 14.91 -17.97 -15.98
N GLY A 552 14.36 -18.41 -14.84
CA GLY A 552 14.83 -19.60 -14.12
C GLY A 552 14.78 -20.89 -14.96
N MET A 553 13.78 -21.06 -15.83
CA MET A 553 13.69 -22.22 -16.72
C MET A 553 14.84 -22.24 -17.74
N LEU A 554 15.22 -21.07 -18.28
CA LEU A 554 16.37 -20.98 -19.17
C LEU A 554 17.68 -21.29 -18.44
N LEU A 555 17.84 -20.77 -17.21
CA LEU A 555 19.00 -21.06 -16.36
C LEU A 555 19.12 -22.56 -16.04
N SER A 556 18.02 -23.20 -15.67
CA SER A 556 17.97 -24.65 -15.41
C SER A 556 18.34 -25.45 -16.66
N PHE A 557 17.82 -25.07 -17.83
CA PHE A 557 18.18 -25.69 -19.10
C PHE A 557 19.69 -25.56 -19.41
N THR A 558 20.26 -24.34 -19.28
CA THR A 558 21.68 -24.13 -19.56
C THR A 558 22.57 -24.88 -18.58
N LEU A 559 22.22 -24.91 -17.29
CA LEU A 559 22.98 -25.67 -16.30
C LEU A 559 22.97 -27.17 -16.64
N ARG A 560 21.80 -27.76 -16.93
CA ARG A 560 21.72 -29.18 -17.33
C ARG A 560 22.50 -29.48 -18.59
N PHE A 561 22.46 -28.58 -19.57
CA PHE A 561 23.24 -28.71 -20.80
C PHE A 561 24.74 -28.75 -20.50
N ASP A 562 25.23 -27.84 -19.66
CA ASP A 562 26.65 -27.80 -19.25
C ASP A 562 27.04 -29.08 -18.50
N TYR A 563 26.20 -29.56 -17.58
CA TYR A 563 26.44 -30.82 -16.84
C TYR A 563 26.41 -32.07 -17.72
N ALA A 564 25.64 -32.07 -18.81
CA ALA A 564 25.57 -33.20 -19.73
C ALA A 564 26.75 -33.26 -20.72
N GLN A 565 27.55 -32.18 -20.82
CA GLN A 565 28.74 -32.13 -21.68
C GLN A 565 30.03 -32.60 -21.00
N VAL A 566 30.05 -32.63 -19.66
CA VAL A 566 31.14 -33.19 -18.85
C VAL A 566 30.92 -34.68 -18.70
#